data_AF-A0A2L2XCR9-F1
#
_entry.id   AF-A0A2L2XCR9-F1
#
_cell.length_a   1.000
_cell.length_b   1.000
_cell.length_c   1.000
_cell.angle_alpha   90.00
_cell.angle_beta   90.00
_cell.angle_gamma   90.00
#
_symmetry.space_group_name_H-M   'P 1'
#
loop_
_entity.id
_entity.type
_entity.pdbx_description
1 polymer ?
#
loop_
_entity_poly.entity_id
_entity_poly.type
_entity_poly.pdbx_seq_one_letter_code
_entity_poly.pdbx_strand_id
1 'polypeptide(L)' 'MRIAIYARVSSDDQAERGTIENQLEFARKYCDLHQLEIQDWYKDDGVTGTIPLEERPEGERLLDDARPL' A
#
# COMPACT_ATOMS: atom_id res chain seq x y z
N MET A 1 4.42 18.23 1.47
CA MET A 1 4.48 17.24 0.38
C MET A 1 3.36 16.26 0.61
N ARG A 2 2.48 16.06 -0.38
CA ARG A 2 1.35 15.11 -0.27
C ARG A 2 1.84 13.75 -0.75
N ILE A 3 1.56 12.70 0.01
CA ILE A 3 1.99 11.33 -0.31
C ILE A 3 0.80 10.37 -0.28
N ALA A 4 0.94 9.25 -0.98
CA ALA A 4 0.06 8.10 -0.90
C ALA A 4 0.85 6.90 -0.37
N ILE A 5 0.16 5.98 0.31
CA ILE A 5 0.78 4.74 0.79
C ILE A 5 0.18 3.55 0.06
N TYR A 6 1.03 2.73 -0.53
CA TYR A 6 0.67 1.42 -1.06
C TYR A 6 1.22 0.33 -0.13
N ALA A 7 0.34 -0.53 0.38
CA ALA A 7 0.67 -1.66 1.24
C ALA A 7 0.12 -2.96 0.63
N ARG A 8 0.90 -4.05 0.70
CA ARG A 8 0.54 -5.32 0.08
C ARG A 8 1.06 -6.50 0.89
N VAL A 9 0.24 -7.52 1.06
CA VAL A 9 0.62 -8.81 1.67
C VAL A 9 0.26 -9.93 0.71
N SER A 10 1.14 -10.94 0.59
CA SER A 10 0.85 -12.12 -0.24
C SER A 10 -0.23 -12.97 0.45
N SER A 11 -1.07 -13.65 -0.33
CA SER A 11 -1.97 -14.70 0.16
C SER A 11 -1.23 -15.76 0.97
N ASP A 12 0.02 -16.06 0.58
CA ASP A 12 0.83 -17.10 1.20
C ASP A 12 1.54 -16.57 2.47
N ASP A 13 1.89 -15.29 2.50
CA ASP A 13 2.62 -14.65 3.61
C ASP A 13 1.71 -14.38 4.83
N GLN A 14 0.38 -14.31 4.65
CA GLN A 14 -0.56 -14.10 5.76
C GLN A 14 -0.44 -15.19 6.84
N ALA A 15 -0.14 -16.43 6.43
CA ALA A 15 0.04 -17.53 7.37
C ALA A 15 1.43 -17.54 8.03
N GLU A 16 2.45 -16.98 7.38
CA GLU A 16 3.84 -17.17 7.80
C GLU A 16 4.48 -15.99 8.52
N ARG A 17 4.30 -14.71 8.10
CA ARG A 17 5.24 -13.65 8.57
C ARG A 17 4.74 -12.21 8.74
N GLY A 18 3.47 -11.88 8.54
CA GLY A 18 2.99 -10.57 8.95
C GLY A 18 1.68 -10.15 8.30
N THR A 19 0.96 -9.25 8.97
CA THR A 19 -0.32 -8.74 8.52
C THR A 19 -0.16 -7.39 7.83
N ILE A 20 -1.19 -6.96 7.08
CA ILE A 20 -1.16 -5.66 6.41
C ILE A 20 -1.09 -4.52 7.45
N GLU A 21 -1.69 -4.70 8.62
CA GLU A 21 -1.71 -3.73 9.72
C GLU A 21 -0.31 -3.32 10.18
N ASN A 22 0.64 -4.25 10.22
CA ASN A 22 2.03 -3.94 10.59
C ASN A 22 2.67 -2.95 9.61
N GLN A 23 2.40 -3.12 8.31
CA GLN A 23 2.88 -2.19 7.28
C GLN A 23 2.22 -0.81 7.42
N LEU A 24 0.90 -0.79 7.68
CA LEU A 24 0.14 0.44 7.87
C LEU A 24 0.60 1.22 9.10
N GLU A 25 0.85 0.53 10.22
CA GLU A 25 1.33 1.14 11.45
C GLU A 25 2.74 1.74 11.27
N PHE A 26 3.63 1.01 10.61
CA PHE A 26 4.97 1.51 10.30
C PHE A 26 4.91 2.75 9.41
N ALA A 27 4.13 2.69 8.31
CA ALA A 27 3.95 3.81 7.41
C ALA A 27 3.39 5.04 8.13
N ARG A 28 2.39 4.86 9.00
CA ARG A 28 1.83 5.96 9.80
C ARG A 28 2.88 6.60 10.70
N LYS A 29 3.62 5.80 11.47
CA LYS A 29 4.69 6.31 12.36
C LYS A 29 5.78 7.05 11.57
N TYR A 30 6.16 6.54 10.41
CA TYR A 30 7.14 7.18 9.53
C TYR A 30 6.63 8.54 9.04
N CYS A 31 5.39 8.60 8.56
CA CYS A 31 4.81 9.84 8.06
C CYS A 31 4.62 10.86 9.19
N ASP A 32 4.19 10.43 10.37
CA ASP A 32 4.04 11.29 11.55
C ASP A 32 5.41 11.88 11.96
N LEU A 33 6.47 11.06 12.01
CA LEU A 33 7.83 11.49 12.35
C LEU A 33 8.38 12.52 11.35
N HIS A 34 8.07 12.36 10.07
CA HIS A 34 8.56 13.20 9.00
C HIS A 34 7.57 14.31 8.57
N GLN A 35 6.46 14.46 9.30
CA GLN A 35 5.42 15.45 9.01
C GLN A 35 4.90 15.37 7.56
N LEU A 36 4.76 14.15 7.05
CA LEU A 36 4.23 13.88 5.71
C LEU A 36 2.71 13.72 5.77
N GLU A 37 2.02 14.43 4.90
CA GLU A 37 0.55 14.38 4.82
C GLU A 37 0.11 13.24 3.90
N ILE A 38 -0.47 12.20 4.49
CA ILE A 38 -1.01 11.06 3.76
C ILE A 38 -2.37 11.42 3.17
N GLN A 39 -2.49 11.32 1.85
CA GLN A 39 -3.72 11.58 1.09
C GLN A 39 -4.60 10.36 0.98
N ASP A 40 -4.00 9.20 0.79
CA ASP A 40 -4.75 7.96 0.59
C ASP A 40 -3.90 6.72 0.89
N TRP A 41 -4.60 5.61 1.08
CA TRP A 41 -4.07 4.29 1.37
C TRP A 41 -4.61 3.28 0.37
N TYR A 42 -3.71 2.57 -0.28
CA TYR A 42 -3.97 1.53 -1.27
C TYR A 42 -3.54 0.21 -0.66
N LYS A 43 -4.48 -0.72 -0.46
CA LYS A 43 -4.29 -1.89 0.42
C LYS A 43 -4.64 -3.20 -0.28
N ASP A 44 -3.62 -3.87 -0.77
CA ASP A 44 -3.74 -5.19 -1.39
C ASP A 44 -3.44 -6.30 -0.36
N ASP A 45 -4.43 -6.66 0.46
CA ASP A 45 -4.30 -7.70 1.48
C ASP A 45 -4.65 -9.10 0.91
N GLY A 46 -3.65 -9.98 0.84
CA GLY A 46 -3.81 -11.32 0.25
C GLY A 46 -3.63 -11.35 -1.27
N VAL A 47 -2.91 -10.39 -1.86
CA VAL A 47 -2.67 -10.31 -3.31
C VAL A 47 -1.24 -10.73 -3.62
N THR A 48 -1.09 -11.66 -4.58
CA THR A 48 0.22 -12.13 -5.03
C THR A 48 1.07 -10.99 -5.58
N GLY A 49 2.36 -10.98 -5.23
CA GLY A 49 3.34 -10.07 -5.80
C GLY A 49 3.79 -10.44 -7.22
N THR A 50 3.36 -11.60 -7.75
CA THR A 50 3.79 -12.12 -9.05
C THR A 50 3.07 -11.49 -10.24
N ILE A 51 1.92 -10.83 -10.01
CA ILE A 51 1.20 -10.08 -11.04
C ILE A 51 1.68 -8.61 -11.07
N PRO A 52 1.62 -7.95 -12.24
CA PRO A 52 1.91 -6.52 -12.40
C PRO A 52 1.10 -5.64 -11.44
N LEU A 53 1.56 -4.42 -11.16
CA LEU A 53 0.90 -3.52 -10.20
C LEU A 53 -0.49 -3.11 -10.69
N GLU A 54 -0.61 -2.84 -11.98
CA GLU A 54 -1.84 -2.48 -12.70
C GLU A 54 -2.90 -3.60 -12.74
N GLU A 55 -2.50 -4.85 -12.47
CA GLU A 55 -3.43 -5.99 -12.39
C GLU A 55 -3.88 -6.25 -10.96
N ARG A 56 -3.40 -5.47 -9.98
CA ARG A 56 -3.81 -5.59 -8.57
C ARG A 56 -4.95 -4.61 -8.29
N PRO A 57 -5.95 -4.98 -7.49
CA PRO A 57 -7.11 -4.13 -7.23
C PRO A 57 -6.76 -2.71 -6.78
N GLU A 58 -5.91 -2.59 -5.74
CA GLU A 58 -5.53 -1.26 -5.24
C GLU A 58 -4.32 -0.67 -5.97
N GLY A 59 -3.56 -1.50 -6.69
CA GLY A 59 -2.48 -1.05 -7.57
C GLY A 59 -3.01 -0.34 -8.82
N GLU A 60 -4.06 -0.86 -9.44
CA GLU A 60 -4.78 -0.21 -10.55
C GLU A 60 -5.31 1.16 -10.10
N ARG A 61 -6.02 1.20 -8.97
CA ARG A 61 -6.56 2.44 -8.41
C ARG A 61 -5.46 3.47 -8.12
N LEU A 62 -4.33 3.04 -7.56
CA LEU A 62 -3.18 3.92 -7.33
C LEU A 62 -2.66 4.55 -8.62
N LEU A 63 -2.52 3.74 -9.68
CA LEU A 63 -2.02 4.24 -10.96
C LEU A 63 -3.01 5.21 -11.60
N ASP A 64 -4.31 4.95 -11.47
CA ASP A 64 -5.39 5.82 -11.94
C ASP A 64 -5.38 7.18 -11.24
N ASP A 65 -5.30 7.17 -9.91
CA ASP A 65 -5.26 8.40 -9.10
C ASP A 65 -3.95 9.18 -9.31
N ALA A 66 -2.86 8.52 -9.72
CA ALA A 66 -1.56 9.13 -9.99
C ALA A 66 -1.43 9.68 -11.43
N ARG A 67 -2.38 9.41 -12.33
CA ARG A 67 -2.29 9.90 -13.71
C ARG A 67 -2.33 11.43 -13.70
N PRO A 68 -1.40 12.11 -14.39
CA PRO A 68 -1.49 13.54 -14.57
C PRO A 68 -2.77 13.87 -15.36
N LEU A 69 -3.41 14.97 -14.98
CA LEU A 69 -4.52 15.57 -15.74
C LEU A 69 -4.09 15.96 -17.15
#